data_AF-A0A4R4EG44-F1
#
_entry.id   AF-A0A4R4EG44-F1
#
_cell.length_a   1.000
_cell.length_b   1.000
_cell.length_c   1.000
_cell.angle_alpha   90.00
_cell.angle_beta   90.00
_cell.angle_gamma   90.00
#
_symmetry.space_group_name_H-M   'P 1'
#
loop_
_entity.id
_entity.type
_entity.pdbx_description
1 polymer ?
#
loop_
_entity_poly.entity_id
_entity_poly.type
_entity_poly.pdbx_seq_one_letter_code
_entity_poly.pdbx_strand_id
1 'polypeptide(L)'
;MPMITSVRLRRPCLLVLLLVAAGTARSQQARSAPEWWGNLNLVSHHFGDEEEFLAAGEDFNQENWGAGVELQWKPRHAGSAGYYRNSVDEDSWYALYHYTPLQLGRYVRVGGMVGAVTGYPGYNDGGLAPAGGVVAKIEGDRLGLNLIYLPRIADVTPDTLGLQFKLRLGR
;
A
#
# COMPACT_ATOMS: atom_id res chain seq x y z
N MET A 1 -21.24 -6.64 48.50
CA MET A 1 -20.06 -7.12 47.74
C MET A 1 -20.55 -7.61 46.39
N PRO A 2 -19.93 -7.18 45.28
CA PRO A 2 -20.48 -7.27 43.93
C PRO A 2 -20.10 -8.58 43.23
N MET A 3 -20.89 -9.02 42.25
CA MET A 3 -20.40 -9.20 40.87
C MET A 3 -21.54 -9.65 39.93
N ILE A 4 -21.95 -8.71 39.10
CA ILE A 4 -22.48 -8.96 37.76
C ILE A 4 -21.27 -9.26 36.88
N THR A 5 -21.30 -10.37 36.14
CA THR A 5 -20.54 -10.46 34.88
C THR A 5 -21.24 -11.42 33.92
N SER A 6 -22.22 -10.88 33.20
CA SER A 6 -22.60 -11.40 31.90
C SER A 6 -21.71 -10.74 30.85
N VAL A 7 -20.74 -11.47 30.30
CA VAL A 7 -19.98 -10.99 29.13
C VAL A 7 -20.62 -11.56 27.88
N ARG A 8 -21.09 -10.64 27.05
CA ARG A 8 -21.88 -10.84 25.85
C ARG A 8 -21.01 -11.33 24.70
N LEU A 9 -21.54 -12.31 23.97
CA LEU A 9 -21.08 -12.71 22.64
C LEU A 9 -21.39 -11.59 21.61
N ARG A 10 -20.39 -11.10 20.88
CA ARG A 10 -20.55 -10.30 19.64
C ARG A 10 -19.42 -10.71 18.69
N ARG A 11 -19.63 -11.77 17.87
CA ARG A 11 -20.04 -11.78 16.45
C ARG A 11 -19.19 -10.92 15.50
N PRO A 12 -18.84 -11.48 14.32
CA PRO A 12 -17.70 -11.09 13.49
C PRO A 12 -18.02 -9.91 12.56
N CYS A 13 -17.03 -9.09 12.24
CA CYS A 13 -17.13 -8.08 11.19
C CYS A 13 -16.18 -8.43 10.03
N LEU A 14 -16.56 -9.45 9.26
CA LEU A 14 -16.23 -9.50 7.84
C LEU A 14 -17.07 -8.42 7.16
N LEU A 15 -16.47 -7.32 6.72
CA LEU A 15 -17.09 -6.44 5.72
C LEU A 15 -16.05 -5.48 5.13
N VAL A 16 -15.59 -5.75 3.90
CA VAL A 16 -15.30 -4.66 2.97
C VAL A 16 -16.07 -4.95 1.69
N LEU A 17 -17.01 -4.05 1.41
CA LEU A 17 -17.93 -4.07 0.28
C LEU A 17 -17.16 -4.02 -1.06
N LEU A 18 -17.44 -4.99 -1.91
CA LEU A 18 -17.35 -4.87 -3.37
C LEU A 18 -18.47 -3.95 -3.85
N LEU A 19 -18.13 -2.78 -4.41
CA LEU A 19 -19.05 -2.00 -5.25
C LEU A 19 -18.29 -0.97 -6.10
N VAL A 20 -18.00 -1.33 -7.36
CA VAL A 20 -18.07 -0.39 -8.49
C VAL A 20 -18.62 -1.16 -9.70
N ALA A 21 -19.94 -1.07 -9.89
CA ALA A 21 -20.58 -1.39 -11.16
C ALA A 21 -21.19 -0.10 -11.70
N ALA A 22 -20.53 0.53 -12.67
CA ALA A 22 -21.14 1.52 -13.56
C ALA A 22 -20.31 1.66 -14.86
N GLY A 23 -20.88 1.15 -15.96
CA GLY A 23 -20.63 1.56 -17.34
C GLY A 23 -19.25 1.28 -17.95
N THR A 24 -19.10 0.20 -18.72
CA THR A 24 -18.00 0.09 -19.69
C THR A 24 -18.50 0.39 -21.09
N ALA A 25 -18.43 1.67 -21.48
CA ALA A 25 -18.19 1.99 -22.89
C ALA A 25 -16.81 1.41 -23.22
N ARG A 26 -16.78 0.34 -24.02
CA ARG A 26 -15.54 -0.36 -24.36
C ARG A 26 -14.82 0.44 -25.44
N SER A 27 -14.09 1.48 -25.06
CA SER A 27 -13.11 2.09 -25.95
C SER A 27 -12.08 1.01 -26.31
N GLN A 28 -11.91 0.72 -27.61
CA GLN A 28 -10.76 -0.04 -28.10
C GLN A 28 -9.51 0.80 -27.84
N GLN A 29 -8.97 0.68 -26.63
CA GLN A 29 -7.72 1.33 -26.28
C GLN A 29 -6.62 0.53 -26.98
N ALA A 30 -5.93 1.16 -27.92
CA ALA A 30 -4.71 0.60 -28.51
C ALA A 30 -3.83 0.07 -27.37
N ARG A 31 -3.34 -1.17 -27.48
CA ARG A 31 -2.46 -1.74 -26.46
C ARG A 31 -1.21 -0.87 -26.41
N SER A 32 -1.08 -0.06 -25.36
CA SER A 32 0.18 0.60 -25.03
C SER A 32 1.21 -0.49 -24.73
N ALA A 33 2.45 -0.27 -25.16
CA ALA A 33 3.55 -1.13 -24.76
C ALA A 33 3.65 -1.15 -23.22
N PRO A 34 4.08 -2.26 -22.61
CA PRO A 34 4.29 -2.30 -21.17
C PRO A 34 5.33 -1.26 -20.73
N GLU A 35 5.03 -0.54 -19.66
CA GLU A 35 5.89 0.49 -19.10
C GLU A 35 6.55 -0.04 -17.82
N TRP A 36 7.88 -0.02 -17.78
CA TRP A 36 8.65 -0.41 -16.60
C TRP A 36 9.09 0.83 -15.82
N TRP A 37 9.08 0.72 -14.51
CA TRP A 37 9.57 1.73 -13.58
C TRP A 37 10.46 1.07 -12.53
N GLY A 38 11.57 1.71 -12.21
CA GLY A 38 12.30 1.46 -10.97
C GLY A 38 11.71 2.34 -9.88
N ASN A 39 11.50 1.77 -8.69
CA ASN A 39 10.95 2.47 -7.54
C ASN A 39 12.00 2.55 -6.44
N LEU A 40 12.09 3.69 -5.76
CA LEU A 40 12.85 3.88 -4.54
C LEU A 40 11.88 4.27 -3.43
N ASN A 41 11.83 3.46 -2.36
CA ASN A 41 11.18 3.86 -1.12
C ASN A 41 12.09 4.84 -0.39
N LEU A 42 11.51 5.93 0.10
CA LEU A 42 12.27 7.02 0.70
C LEU A 42 11.87 7.23 2.15
N VAL A 43 10.59 7.59 2.34
CA VAL A 43 10.08 7.99 3.64
C VAL A 43 8.62 7.57 3.81
N SER A 44 8.24 7.39 5.06
CA SER A 44 6.86 7.29 5.52
C SER A 44 6.61 8.25 6.68
N HIS A 45 5.35 8.51 6.94
CA HIS A 45 4.88 9.11 8.17
C HIS A 45 3.74 8.26 8.73
N HIS A 46 3.90 7.83 9.97
CA HIS A 46 2.91 7.04 10.70
C HIS A 46 2.12 7.96 11.62
N PHE A 47 0.79 7.81 11.62
CA PHE A 47 -0.12 8.57 12.46
C PHE A 47 -0.74 7.66 13.51
N GLY A 48 -0.71 8.07 14.78
CA GLY A 48 -1.36 7.33 15.86
C GLY A 48 -0.47 7.19 17.08
N ASP A 49 -0.89 6.30 17.98
CA ASP A 49 -0.16 5.97 19.20
C ASP A 49 0.78 4.79 18.90
N GLU A 50 2.07 5.00 19.15
CA GLU A 50 3.13 4.00 18.91
C GLU A 50 3.02 2.81 19.87
N GLU A 51 2.52 3.03 21.09
CA GLU A 51 2.36 1.97 22.09
C GLU A 51 1.35 0.89 21.68
N GLU A 52 0.52 1.14 20.68
CA GLU A 52 -0.38 0.13 20.10
C GLU A 52 0.38 -0.90 19.24
N PHE A 53 1.50 -0.51 18.63
CA PHE A 53 2.17 -1.30 17.60
C PHE A 53 3.62 -1.67 17.93
N LEU A 54 4.27 -0.92 18.81
CA LEU A 54 5.69 -1.05 19.16
C LEU A 54 5.86 -1.33 20.66
N ALA A 55 7.08 -1.70 21.07
CA ALA A 55 7.40 -1.77 22.49
C ALA A 55 7.46 -0.37 23.11
N ALA A 56 7.26 -0.29 24.42
CA ALA A 56 7.27 0.99 25.13
C ALA A 56 8.60 1.74 24.94
N GLY A 57 8.53 2.96 24.41
CA GLY A 57 9.67 3.83 24.15
C GLY A 57 10.36 3.61 22.80
N GLU A 58 9.78 2.80 21.91
CA GLU A 58 10.20 2.70 20.50
C GLU A 58 9.40 3.65 19.61
N ASP A 59 10.05 4.16 18.56
CA ASP A 59 9.46 5.02 17.54
C ASP A 59 9.38 4.29 16.21
N PHE A 60 8.41 4.63 15.35
CA PHE A 60 8.39 4.06 14.00
C PHE A 60 9.59 4.53 13.17
N ASN A 61 10.19 3.61 12.42
CA ASN A 61 11.13 3.98 11.37
C ASN A 61 10.39 4.75 10.25
N GLN A 62 10.66 6.05 10.16
CA GLN A 62 10.11 6.94 9.13
C GLN A 62 10.92 6.92 7.83
N GLU A 63 12.12 6.35 7.86
CA GLU A 63 13.03 6.21 6.72
C GLU A 63 12.98 4.79 6.17
N ASN A 64 11.94 4.51 5.40
CA ASN A 64 11.65 3.17 4.88
C ASN A 64 12.45 2.80 3.61
N TRP A 65 13.76 3.06 3.63
CA TRP A 65 14.63 2.90 2.47
C TRP A 65 14.49 1.52 1.81
N GLY A 66 14.40 1.54 0.48
CA GLY A 66 14.18 0.33 -0.29
C GLY A 66 14.14 0.57 -1.78
N ALA A 67 14.06 -0.53 -2.53
CA ALA A 67 14.01 -0.48 -3.98
C ALA A 67 13.10 -1.57 -4.54
N GLY A 68 12.54 -1.30 -5.71
CA GLY A 68 11.69 -2.26 -6.39
C GLY A 68 11.47 -1.91 -7.85
N VAL A 69 10.59 -2.67 -8.47
CA VAL A 69 10.15 -2.46 -9.85
C VAL A 69 8.64 -2.40 -9.91
N GLU A 70 8.13 -1.65 -10.88
CA GLU A 70 6.72 -1.59 -11.22
C GLU A 70 6.53 -1.77 -12.72
N LEU A 71 5.61 -2.64 -13.10
CA LEU A 71 5.21 -2.91 -14.48
C LEU A 71 3.77 -2.47 -14.68
N GLN A 72 3.55 -1.51 -15.58
CA GLN A 72 2.23 -1.20 -16.11
C GLN A 72 2.04 -1.92 -17.45
N TRP A 73 1.23 -2.98 -17.47
CA TRP A 73 0.98 -3.77 -18.69
C TRP A 73 -0.31 -3.38 -19.43
N LYS A 74 -1.22 -2.65 -18.77
CA LYS A 74 -2.48 -2.16 -19.34
C LYS A 74 -2.79 -0.78 -18.76
N PRO A 75 -3.57 0.07 -19.45
CA PRO A 75 -4.05 1.32 -18.88
C PRO A 75 -4.64 1.09 -17.48
N ARG A 76 -4.20 1.85 -16.48
CA ARG A 76 -4.67 1.82 -15.08
C ARG A 76 -4.29 0.58 -14.27
N HIS A 77 -3.72 -0.45 -14.88
CA HIS A 77 -3.29 -1.69 -14.21
C HIS A 77 -1.77 -1.74 -14.13
N ALA A 78 -1.25 -1.98 -12.93
CA ALA A 78 0.17 -2.19 -12.73
C ALA A 78 0.41 -3.20 -11.61
N GLY A 79 1.64 -3.67 -11.52
CA GLY A 79 2.08 -4.61 -10.50
C GLY A 79 3.49 -4.22 -10.10
N SER A 80 3.79 -4.32 -8.82
CA SER A 80 5.09 -3.92 -8.28
C SER A 80 5.60 -4.96 -7.30
N ALA A 81 6.90 -5.16 -7.27
CA ALA A 81 7.56 -5.96 -6.25
C ALA A 81 8.88 -5.31 -5.86
N GLY A 82 9.33 -5.56 -4.63
CA GLY A 82 10.56 -4.98 -4.14
C GLY A 82 10.83 -5.30 -2.68
N TYR A 83 11.80 -4.58 -2.14
CA TYR A 83 12.29 -4.71 -0.77
C TYR A 83 12.36 -3.33 -0.12
N TYR A 84 12.20 -3.28 1.20
CA TYR A 84 12.39 -2.10 2.04
C TYR A 84 12.66 -2.49 3.49
N ARG A 85 13.24 -1.56 4.26
CA ARG A 85 13.22 -1.59 5.72
C ARG A 85 11.89 -1.02 6.21
N ASN A 86 11.11 -1.77 6.96
CA ASN A 86 9.77 -1.35 7.36
C ASN A 86 9.76 -0.48 8.64
N SER A 87 8.55 -0.14 9.09
CA SER A 87 8.30 0.76 10.22
C SER A 87 8.76 0.23 11.58
N VAL A 88 8.96 -1.09 11.70
CA VAL A 88 9.46 -1.76 12.90
C VAL A 88 10.92 -2.20 12.75
N ASP A 89 11.63 -1.59 11.82
CA ASP A 89 13.04 -1.86 11.50
C ASP A 89 13.35 -3.27 11.00
N GLU A 90 12.39 -3.92 10.35
CA GLU A 90 12.53 -5.27 9.81
C GLU A 90 12.67 -5.31 8.28
N ASP A 91 13.42 -6.31 7.81
CA ASP A 91 13.63 -6.59 6.39
C ASP A 91 12.35 -7.09 5.72
N SER A 92 11.83 -6.31 4.77
CA SER A 92 10.51 -6.54 4.21
C SER A 92 10.52 -6.64 2.69
N TRP A 93 9.84 -7.66 2.17
CA TRP A 93 9.55 -7.80 0.75
C TRP A 93 8.09 -7.48 0.49
N TYR A 94 7.77 -6.97 -0.70
CA TYR A 94 6.40 -6.71 -1.10
C TYR A 94 6.11 -7.19 -2.52
N ALA A 95 4.86 -7.54 -2.76
CA ALA A 95 4.29 -7.74 -4.08
C ALA A 95 2.86 -7.20 -4.10
N LEU A 96 2.59 -6.21 -4.95
CA LEU A 96 1.35 -5.45 -4.97
C LEU A 96 0.79 -5.34 -6.39
N TYR A 97 -0.51 -5.51 -6.50
CA TYR A 97 -1.30 -5.13 -7.66
C TYR A 97 -1.87 -3.73 -7.47
N HIS A 98 -1.91 -2.95 -8.54
CA HIS A 98 -2.39 -1.57 -8.56
C HIS A 98 -3.53 -1.43 -9.56
N TYR A 99 -4.60 -0.76 -9.15
CA TYR A 99 -5.68 -0.33 -10.02
C TYR A 99 -5.99 1.15 -9.79
N THR A 100 -5.73 1.98 -10.80
CA THR A 100 -5.77 3.45 -10.70
C THR A 100 -6.72 4.06 -11.72
N PRO A 101 -8.05 3.92 -11.53
CA PRO A 101 -9.03 4.30 -12.56
C PRO A 101 -9.28 5.79 -12.67
N LEU A 102 -8.99 6.57 -11.62
CA LEU A 102 -9.32 7.99 -11.55
C LEU A 102 -8.18 8.80 -12.16
N GLN A 103 -8.41 9.47 -13.28
CA GLN A 103 -7.46 10.39 -13.90
C GLN A 103 -7.75 11.81 -13.42
N LEU A 104 -6.78 12.47 -12.80
CA LEU A 104 -6.86 13.85 -12.33
C LEU A 104 -5.84 14.70 -13.11
N GLY A 105 -6.33 15.48 -14.07
CA GLY A 105 -5.47 16.24 -14.97
C GLY A 105 -4.57 15.35 -15.84
N ARG A 106 -3.40 15.87 -16.24
CA ARG A 106 -2.50 15.17 -17.18
C ARG A 106 -1.64 14.09 -16.50
N TYR A 107 -1.17 14.32 -15.29
CA TYR A 107 -0.09 13.54 -14.69
C TYR A 107 -0.52 12.65 -13.52
N VAL A 108 -1.71 12.84 -12.97
CA VAL A 108 -2.11 12.20 -11.71
C VAL A 108 -3.16 11.13 -11.97
N ARG A 109 -2.90 9.93 -11.44
CA ARG A 109 -3.87 8.83 -11.38
C ARG A 109 -4.06 8.37 -9.94
N VAL A 110 -5.29 8.11 -9.55
CA VAL A 110 -5.63 7.68 -8.18
C VAL A 110 -6.40 6.37 -8.22
N GLY A 111 -6.14 5.52 -7.24
CA GLY A 111 -6.93 4.32 -6.99
C GLY A 111 -6.38 3.50 -5.84
N GLY A 112 -6.50 2.19 -5.93
CA GLY A 112 -6.12 1.27 -4.87
C GLY A 112 -4.93 0.39 -5.25
N MET A 113 -4.28 -0.14 -4.22
CA MET A 113 -3.33 -1.23 -4.34
C MET A 113 -3.63 -2.31 -3.32
N VAL A 114 -3.36 -3.56 -3.66
CA VAL A 114 -3.54 -4.73 -2.77
C VAL A 114 -2.47 -5.77 -3.07
N GLY A 115 -2.09 -6.57 -2.07
CA GLY A 115 -1.15 -7.66 -2.24
C GLY A 115 -0.65 -8.17 -0.91
N ALA A 116 0.66 -8.41 -0.80
CA ALA A 116 1.28 -8.92 0.41
C ALA A 116 2.63 -8.26 0.69
N VAL A 117 2.98 -8.25 1.98
CA VAL A 117 4.28 -7.83 2.52
C VAL A 117 4.81 -8.90 3.49
N THR A 118 6.09 -8.82 3.83
CA THR A 118 6.71 -9.62 4.93
C THR A 118 7.28 -8.69 6.00
N GLY A 119 7.82 -9.27 7.08
CA GLY A 119 8.67 -8.55 8.03
C GLY A 119 7.94 -7.90 9.20
N TYR A 120 6.67 -8.24 9.48
CA TYR A 120 5.93 -7.72 10.63
C TYR A 120 5.76 -8.80 11.71
N PRO A 121 6.56 -8.82 12.78
CA PRO A 121 6.55 -9.89 13.78
C PRO A 121 5.18 -10.10 14.46
N GLY A 122 4.41 -9.02 14.63
CA GLY A 122 3.05 -9.06 15.18
C GLY A 122 2.03 -9.79 14.30
N TYR A 123 2.37 -10.10 13.04
CA TYR A 123 1.50 -10.82 12.12
C TYR A 123 2.23 -12.02 11.49
N ASN A 124 1.71 -13.23 11.71
CA ASN A 124 2.24 -14.46 11.10
C ASN A 124 3.76 -14.64 11.33
N ASP A 125 4.25 -14.25 12.52
CA ASP A 125 5.66 -14.33 12.92
C ASP A 125 6.64 -13.70 11.91
N GLY A 126 6.25 -12.57 11.29
CA GLY A 126 7.06 -11.88 10.27
C GLY A 126 6.95 -12.48 8.87
N GLY A 127 6.13 -13.51 8.68
CA GLY A 127 5.82 -14.11 7.39
C GLY A 127 4.96 -13.22 6.49
N LEU A 128 4.22 -13.84 5.56
CA LEU A 128 3.34 -13.10 4.64
C LEU A 128 2.16 -12.47 5.38
N ALA A 129 2.00 -11.16 5.22
CA ALA A 129 0.86 -10.37 5.68
C ALA A 129 0.13 -9.75 4.49
N PRO A 130 -1.22 -9.69 4.50
CA PRO A 130 -1.96 -8.97 3.47
C PRO A 130 -1.67 -7.46 3.58
N ALA A 131 -1.56 -6.80 2.43
CA ALA A 131 -1.35 -5.36 2.35
C ALA A 131 -2.35 -4.73 1.39
N GLY A 132 -2.78 -3.51 1.70
CA GLY A 132 -3.66 -2.76 0.81
C GLY A 132 -3.81 -1.31 1.25
N GLY A 133 -4.11 -0.45 0.28
CA GLY A 133 -4.26 0.98 0.52
C GLY A 133 -4.68 1.75 -0.71
N VAL A 134 -4.64 3.07 -0.59
CA VAL A 134 -4.87 4.02 -1.67
C VAL A 134 -3.51 4.47 -2.22
N VAL A 135 -3.44 4.67 -3.53
CA VAL A 135 -2.24 5.18 -4.19
C VAL A 135 -2.60 6.29 -5.18
N ALA A 136 -1.85 7.39 -5.11
CA ALA A 136 -1.80 8.42 -6.14
C ALA A 136 -0.47 8.31 -6.89
N LYS A 137 -0.54 8.08 -8.20
CA LYS A 137 0.61 8.03 -9.10
C LYS A 137 0.72 9.35 -9.82
N ILE A 138 1.85 10.03 -9.68
CA ILE A 138 2.13 11.32 -10.31
C ILE A 138 3.27 11.05 -11.29
N GLU A 139 2.99 10.96 -12.58
CA GLU A 139 3.93 10.42 -13.56
C GLU A 139 4.08 11.35 -14.75
N GLY A 140 5.32 11.72 -15.05
CA GLY A 140 5.71 12.37 -16.29
C GLY A 140 6.36 11.39 -17.27
N ASP A 141 7.16 11.93 -18.18
CA ASP A 141 7.78 11.14 -19.24
C ASP A 141 8.86 10.20 -18.70
N ARG A 142 9.66 10.62 -17.72
CA ARG A 142 10.75 9.80 -17.15
C ARG A 142 10.70 9.64 -15.64
N LEU A 143 10.15 10.62 -14.94
CA LEU A 143 10.11 10.64 -13.49
C LEU A 143 8.66 10.51 -13.01
N GLY A 144 8.50 9.94 -11.83
CA GLY A 144 7.22 9.92 -11.16
C GLY A 144 7.34 9.70 -9.66
N LEU A 145 6.19 9.73 -9.00
CA LEU A 145 6.05 9.46 -7.58
C LEU A 145 4.84 8.53 -7.36
N ASN A 146 4.93 7.64 -6.39
CA ASN A 146 3.74 7.07 -5.76
C ASN A 146 3.60 7.73 -4.37
N LEU A 147 2.44 8.33 -4.12
CA LEU A 147 1.99 8.72 -2.78
C LEU A 147 1.01 7.65 -2.31
N ILE A 148 1.33 6.99 -1.21
CA ILE A 148 0.64 5.80 -0.73
C ILE A 148 0.01 6.11 0.62
N TYR A 149 -1.26 5.78 0.78
CA TYR A 149 -1.93 5.82 2.08
C TYR A 149 -2.38 4.42 2.46
N LEU A 150 -1.90 3.93 3.60
CA LEU A 150 -2.36 2.69 4.21
C LEU A 150 -3.31 3.06 5.36
N PRO A 151 -4.55 2.57 5.35
CA PRO A 151 -5.46 2.80 6.47
C PRO A 151 -5.01 1.97 7.68
N ARG A 152 -5.28 2.47 8.88
CA ARG A 152 -5.05 1.73 10.13
C ARG A 152 -5.71 0.36 10.09
N ILE A 153 -4.93 -0.67 10.40
CA ILE A 153 -5.40 -2.03 10.70
C ILE A 153 -4.91 -2.35 12.11
N ALA A 154 -5.86 -2.57 13.02
CA ALA A 154 -5.55 -2.90 14.41
C ALA A 154 -4.55 -4.06 14.48
N ASP A 155 -3.57 -3.93 15.38
CA ASP A 155 -2.50 -4.90 15.63
C ASP A 155 -1.55 -5.16 14.43
N VAL A 156 -1.66 -4.42 13.33
CA VAL A 156 -0.84 -4.62 12.12
C VAL A 156 -0.13 -3.35 11.67
N THR A 157 -0.86 -2.26 11.46
CA THR A 157 -0.26 -1.01 10.97
C THR A 157 -1.11 0.20 11.37
N PRO A 158 -0.50 1.31 11.80
CA PRO A 158 -1.21 2.57 11.98
C PRO A 158 -1.61 3.17 10.61
N ASP A 159 -2.35 4.27 10.64
CA ASP A 159 -2.52 5.09 9.45
C ASP A 159 -1.14 5.55 8.97
N THR A 160 -0.83 5.33 7.70
CA THR A 160 0.53 5.56 7.17
C THR A 160 0.48 6.28 5.84
N LEU A 161 1.29 7.33 5.69
CA LEU A 161 1.54 8.00 4.41
C LEU A 161 2.96 7.69 3.94
N GLY A 162 3.11 6.99 2.83
CA GLY A 162 4.40 6.63 2.22
C GLY A 162 4.67 7.37 0.92
N LEU A 163 5.95 7.62 0.64
CA LEU A 163 6.41 8.22 -0.61
C LEU A 163 7.41 7.30 -1.30
N GLN A 164 7.15 7.01 -2.59
CA GLN A 164 8.10 6.36 -3.47
C GLN A 164 8.47 7.26 -4.64
N PHE A 165 9.75 7.32 -4.97
CA PHE A 165 10.23 7.88 -6.22
C PHE A 165 10.23 6.84 -7.33
N LYS A 166 9.96 7.27 -8.56
CA LYS A 166 9.90 6.40 -9.74
C LYS A 166 10.77 6.94 -10.87
N LEU A 167 11.48 6.02 -11.51
CA LEU A 167 12.24 6.25 -12.73
C LEU A 167 11.76 5.30 -13.82
N ARG A 168 11.29 5.83 -14.94
CA ARG A 168 10.88 5.01 -16.09
C ARG A 168 12.10 4.30 -16.67
N LEU A 169 11.99 2.99 -16.84
CA LEU A 169 13.02 2.13 -17.42
C LEU A 169 12.68 1.90 -18.89
N GLY A 170 13.54 2.40 -19.79
CA GLY A 170 13.32 2.35 -21.23
C GLY A 170 13.22 3.74 -21.87
N ARG A 171 12.96 3.78 -23.19
CA ARG A 171 12.84 5.02 -23.96
C ARG A 171 11.39 5.46 -24.10
#